data_AF-A0A1R1F1S1-F1
#
_entry.id   AF-A0A1R1F1S1-F1
#
_cell.length_a   1.000
_cell.length_b   1.000
_cell.length_c   1.000
_cell.angle_alpha   90.00
_cell.angle_beta   90.00
_cell.angle_gamma   90.00
#
_symmetry.space_group_name_H-M   'P 1'
#
loop_
_entity.id
_entity.type
_entity.pdbx_description
1 polymer ?
#
loop_
_entity_poly.entity_id
_entity_poly.type
_entity_poly.pdbx_seq_one_letter_code
_entity_poly.pdbx_strand_id
1 'polypeptide(L)' 'MSEKYVGQTVEIVYLDQAGYITQRKIEVKEMRGNTVRAVCLKTGAPRTFRMDRILAWQVARTA' A
#
# COMPACT_ATOMS: atom_id res chain seq x y z
N MET A 1 3.26 -8.55 2.12
CA MET A 1 1.87 -8.37 2.62
C MET A 1 1.03 -9.60 2.30
N SER A 2 -0.07 -9.84 3.03
CA SER A 2 -0.96 -11.01 2.86
C SER A 2 -2.43 -10.59 2.89
N GLU A 3 -3.35 -11.44 2.41
CA GLU A 3 -4.78 -11.13 2.27
C GLU A 3 -5.47 -10.64 3.56
N LYS A 4 -4.95 -10.99 4.75
CA LYS A 4 -5.45 -10.48 6.05
C LYS A 4 -5.53 -8.96 6.18
N TYR A 5 -4.80 -8.20 5.36
CA TYR A 5 -4.83 -6.73 5.38
C TYR A 5 -5.90 -6.13 4.46
N VAL A 6 -6.63 -6.93 3.66
CA VAL A 6 -7.74 -6.44 2.85
C VAL A 6 -8.80 -5.79 3.75
N GLY A 7 -9.28 -4.61 3.36
CA GLY A 7 -10.18 -3.76 4.15
C GLY A 7 -9.48 -2.91 5.22
N GLN A 8 -8.18 -3.10 5.45
CA GLN A 8 -7.43 -2.31 6.43
C GLN A 8 -6.74 -1.11 5.78
N THR A 9 -6.57 -0.05 6.57
CA THR A 9 -5.64 1.03 6.24
C THR A 9 -4.24 0.65 6.71
N VAL A 10 -3.29 0.67 5.79
CA VAL A 10 -1.90 0.30 6.01
C VAL A 10 -1.03 1.47 5.58
N GLU A 11 0.00 1.77 6.37
CA GLU A 11 1.06 2.66 5.96
C GLU A 11 2.22 1.85 5.37
N ILE A 12 2.68 2.23 4.18
CA ILE A 12 3.72 1.55 3.43
C ILE A 12 4.90 2.49 3.16
N VAL A 13 6.10 1.92 3.11
CA VAL A 13 7.28 2.52 2.48
C VAL A 13 7.41 1.91 1.09
N TYR A 14 7.28 2.73 0.04
CA TYR A 14 7.19 2.30 -1.35
C TYR A 14 8.31 2.89 -2.20
N LEU A 15 9.01 2.01 -2.93
CA LEU A 15 10.00 2.38 -3.94
C LEU A 15 9.29 2.61 -5.29
N ASP A 16 9.20 3.86 -5.72
CA ASP A 16 8.59 4.18 -7.01
C ASP A 16 9.48 3.79 -8.19
N GLN A 17 8.97 4.00 -9.42
CA GLN A 17 9.67 3.61 -10.65
C GLN A 17 10.96 4.42 -10.91
N ALA A 18 11.03 5.67 -10.44
CA ALA A 18 12.20 6.53 -10.57
C ALA A 18 13.24 6.28 -9.46
N GLY A 19 12.93 5.40 -8.50
CA GLY A 19 13.83 5.04 -7.40
C GLY A 19 13.62 5.86 -6.13
N TYR A 20 12.59 6.71 -6.07
CA TYR A 20 12.29 7.46 -4.86
C TYR A 20 11.54 6.60 -3.85
N ILE A 21 11.96 6.70 -2.60
CA ILE A 21 11.28 6.07 -1.47
C ILE A 21 10.21 7.03 -0.96
N THR A 22 8.98 6.56 -0.87
CA THR A 22 7.83 7.36 -0.43
C THR A 22 7.07 6.64 0.68
N GLN A 23 6.60 7.38 1.69
CA GLN A 23 5.68 6.85 2.71
C GLN A 23 4.24 7.17 2.32
N ARG A 24 3.36 6.16 2.35
CA ARG A 24 1.97 6.29 1.88
C ARG A 24 1.01 5.55 2.80
N LYS A 25 -0.09 6.21 3.17
CA LYS A 25 -1.27 5.54 3.73
C LYS A 25 -2.18 5.09 2.61
N ILE A 26 -2.52 3.80 2.63
CA ILE A 26 -3.35 3.17 1.61
C ILE A 26 -4.43 2.32 2.28
N GLU A 27 -5.62 2.31 1.70
CA GLU A 27 -6.66 1.36 2.07
C GLU A 27 -6.61 0.17 1.12
N VAL A 28 -6.27 -1.01 1.62
CA VAL A 28 -6.11 -2.21 0.80
C VAL A 28 -7.48 -2.73 0.37
N LYS A 29 -7.71 -2.81 -0.94
CA LYS A 29 -8.97 -3.31 -1.50
C LYS A 29 -8.86 -4.75 -1.96
N GLU A 30 -7.73 -5.15 -2.52
CA GLU A 30 -7.53 -6.48 -3.07
C GLU A 30 -6.04 -6.82 -3.13
N MET A 31 -5.69 -8.09 -2.93
CA MET A 31 -4.37 -8.62 -3.21
C MET A 31 -4.48 -9.72 -4.27
N ARG A 32 -3.65 -9.64 -5.31
CA ARG A 32 -3.55 -10.66 -6.35
C ARG A 32 -2.09 -10.88 -6.72
N GLY A 33 -1.59 -12.08 -6.42
CA GLY A 33 -0.19 -12.44 -6.67
C GLY A 33 0.77 -11.41 -6.05
N ASN A 34 1.54 -10.73 -6.90
CA ASN A 34 2.53 -9.72 -6.50
C ASN A 34 1.98 -8.27 -6.53
N THR A 35 0.66 -8.08 -6.57
CA THR A 35 0.06 -6.75 -6.67
C THR A 35 -0.98 -6.50 -5.58
N VAL A 36 -1.04 -5.26 -5.12
CA VAL A 36 -1.99 -4.76 -4.13
C VAL A 36 -2.77 -3.63 -4.78
N ARG A 37 -4.07 -3.80 -4.97
CA ARG A 37 -4.96 -2.71 -5.35
C ARG A 37 -5.43 -2.02 -4.09
N ALA A 38 -5.26 -0.71 -4.06
CA ALA A 38 -5.57 0.09 -2.89
C ALA A 38 -6.01 1.50 -3.28
N VAL A 39 -6.70 2.19 -2.38
CA VAL A 39 -6.96 3.62 -2.51
C VAL A 39 -5.84 4.36 -1.78
N CYS A 40 -5.14 5.25 -2.48
CA CYS A 40 -4.13 6.09 -1.85
C CYS A 40 -4.82 7.23 -1.10
N LEU A 41 -4.76 7.23 0.22
CA LEU A 41 -5.49 8.21 1.05
C LEU A 41 -4.97 9.64 0.89
N LYS A 42 -3.72 9.82 0.43
CA LYS A 42 -3.18 11.15 0.11
C LYS A 42 -3.89 11.80 -1.08
N THR A 43 -4.32 11.02 -2.07
CA THR A 43 -4.94 11.55 -3.31
C THR A 43 -6.38 11.13 -3.51
N GLY A 44 -6.93 10.26 -2.66
CA GLY A 44 -8.26 9.64 -2.82
C GLY A 44 -8.39 8.72 -4.03
N ALA A 45 -7.31 8.46 -4.77
CA ALA A 45 -7.36 7.78 -6.06
C ALA A 45 -6.98 6.29 -5.93
N PRO A 46 -7.63 5.39 -6.70
CA PRO A 46 -7.23 3.99 -6.78
C PRO A 46 -5.85 3.85 -7.43
N ARG A 47 -4.99 3.00 -6.87
CA ARG A 47 -3.64 2.69 -7.36
C ARG A 47 -3.32 1.21 -7.16
N THR A 48 -2.50 0.68 -8.05
CA THR A 48 -1.91 -0.66 -7.89
C THR A 48 -0.46 -0.51 -7.46
N PHE A 49 -0.10 -1.17 -6.35
CA PHE A 49 1.26 -1.21 -5.82
C PHE A 49 1.82 -2.62 -6.04
N ARG A 50 3.09 -2.71 -6.44
CA ARG A 50 3.76 -4.02 -6.54
C ARG A 50 4.35 -4.40 -5.17
N MET A 51 4.12 -5.63 -4.71
CA MET A 51 4.58 -6.10 -3.40
C MET A 51 6.11 -6.14 -3.31
N ASP A 52 6.79 -6.48 -4.40
CA ASP A 52 8.25 -6.42 -4.52
C ASP A 52 8.86 -5.02 -4.37
N ARG A 53 8.06 -3.95 -4.45
CA ARG A 53 8.49 -2.55 -4.25
C ARG A 53 8.03 -1.97 -2.92
N ILE A 54 7.37 -2.76 -2.07
CA ILE A 54 6.99 -2.36 -0.71
C ILE A 54 8.11 -2.79 0.22
N LEU A 55 8.89 -1.83 0.70
CA LEU A 55 10.08 -2.07 1.52
C LEU A 55 9.73 -2.35 2.99
N ALA A 56 8.66 -1.74 3.49
CA ALA A 56 8.13 -1.94 4.83
C ALA A 56 6.64 -1.57 4.87
N TRP A 57 5.89 -2.11 5.82
CA TRP A 57 4.50 -1.71 6.06
C TRP A 57 4.07 -1.95 7.51
N GLN A 58 3.07 -1.19 7.97
CA GLN A 58 2.40 -1.39 9.26
C GLN A 58 0.91 -1.03 9.15
N VAL A 59 0.07 -1.65 9.98
CA VAL A 59 -1.33 -1.24 10.11
C VAL A 59 -1.35 0.21 10.60
N ALA A 60 -2.11 1.07 9.92
CA ALA A 60 -2.25 2.45 10.34
C ALA A 60 -3.01 2.45 11.67
N ARG A 61 -2.40 2.99 12.73
CA ARG A 61 -3.12 3.22 13.98
C ARG A 61 -4.15 4.31 13.75
N THR A 62 -5.40 4.00 14.05
CA THR A 62 -6.42 5.02 14.31
C THR A 62 -6.02 5.72 15.60
N ALA A 63 -5.98 7.05 15.58
CA ALA A 63 -5.85 7.86 16.78
C ALA A 63 -7.16 7.85 17.58
#